data_AF-F1DE92-F1
#
_entry.id   AF-F1DE92-F1
#
_cell.length_a   1.000
_cell.length_b   1.000
_cell.length_c   1.000
_cell.angle_alpha   90.00
_cell.angle_beta   90.00
_cell.angle_gamma   90.00
#
_symmetry.space_group_name_H-M   'P 1'
#
loop_
_entity.id
_entity.type
_entity.pdbx_description
1 polymer ?
#
loop_
_entity_poly.entity_id
_entity_poly.type
_entity_poly.pdbx_seq_one_letter_code
_entity_poly.pdbx_strand_id
1 'polypeptide(L)'
;LHLCNKNMVKMDTNNDSKAKHDLLLDVCYAAKHEGESLKTYRDQYDAEYPSVSGHTTCTMLARSFADIGDIIRGRDLYLGNPQEKTKREQLEDNLRKIFKQIHSDVTKTSGSNGKTLQARYQGDAPTYYKLREDWWALNREKVWSAITCNAGGGKYFRNTCDGGQNPTETQNNCRCINFSVPTYFDYVPQYLR
;
A
#
# COMPACT_ATOMS: atom_id res chain seq x y z
N LEU A 1 16.21 -3.35 -4.57
CA LEU A 1 14.74 -3.34 -4.49
C LEU A 1 14.27 -2.18 -5.35
N HIS A 2 13.58 -2.44 -6.46
CA HIS A 2 13.12 -1.38 -7.38
C HIS A 2 11.60 -1.43 -7.50
N LEU A 3 10.91 -0.90 -6.49
CA LEU A 3 9.46 -0.79 -6.50
C LEU A 3 8.99 0.15 -7.64
N CYS A 4 7.90 -0.17 -8.31
CA CYS A 4 7.32 0.60 -9.41
C CYS A 4 6.61 1.89 -8.95
N ASN A 5 7.31 2.77 -8.24
CA ASN A 5 6.77 4.00 -7.64
C ASN A 5 7.11 5.29 -8.41
N LYS A 6 7.61 5.18 -9.65
CA LYS A 6 8.05 6.35 -10.44
C LYS A 6 6.92 7.34 -10.74
N ASN A 7 5.69 6.86 -10.91
CA ASN A 7 4.52 7.72 -11.05
C ASN A 7 4.25 8.52 -9.77
N MET A 8 4.49 7.92 -8.61
CA MET A 8 4.27 8.57 -7.31
C MET A 8 5.18 9.80 -7.10
N VAL A 9 6.40 9.77 -7.66
CA VAL A 9 7.30 10.94 -7.62
C VAL A 9 6.74 12.13 -8.42
N LYS A 10 5.88 11.86 -9.41
CA LYS A 10 5.29 12.85 -10.32
C LYS A 10 3.83 13.18 -10.00
N MET A 11 3.32 12.78 -8.82
CA MET A 11 1.94 13.07 -8.43
C MET A 11 1.67 14.56 -8.46
N ASP A 12 0.46 14.92 -8.87
CA ASP A 12 0.02 16.29 -8.76
C ASP A 12 -0.09 16.66 -7.27
N THR A 13 0.52 17.79 -6.92
CA THR A 13 0.45 18.37 -5.57
C THR A 13 -0.35 19.66 -5.56
N ASN A 14 -0.90 20.08 -6.70
CA ASN A 14 -1.72 21.27 -6.86
C ASN A 14 -3.20 20.95 -6.60
N ASN A 15 -3.51 21.02 -5.31
CA ASN A 15 -4.76 21.25 -4.62
C ASN A 15 -6.07 21.33 -5.43
N ASP A 16 -6.92 20.33 -5.21
CA ASP A 16 -8.37 20.41 -5.35
C ASP A 16 -9.03 19.60 -4.22
N SER A 17 -10.36 19.68 -4.07
CA SER A 17 -11.16 18.84 -3.14
C SER A 17 -11.04 17.30 -3.36
N LYS A 18 -10.15 16.89 -4.27
CA LYS A 18 -9.94 15.53 -4.77
C LYS A 18 -8.63 14.89 -4.33
N ALA A 19 -7.75 15.58 -3.60
CA ALA A 19 -6.43 15.07 -3.21
C ALA A 19 -6.42 13.63 -2.67
N LYS A 20 -7.42 13.24 -1.86
CA LYS A 20 -7.56 11.86 -1.36
C LYS A 20 -7.87 10.82 -2.44
N HIS A 21 -8.62 11.20 -3.47
CA HIS A 21 -8.99 10.36 -4.60
C HIS A 21 -7.84 10.27 -5.60
N ASP A 22 -7.14 11.38 -5.85
CA ASP A 22 -5.99 11.42 -6.75
C ASP A 22 -4.84 10.59 -6.17
N LEU A 23 -4.56 10.73 -4.86
CA LEU A 23 -3.60 9.87 -4.18
C LEU A 23 -3.96 8.38 -4.32
N LEU A 24 -5.24 8.03 -4.13
CA LEU A 24 -5.68 6.65 -4.26
C LEU A 24 -5.46 6.12 -5.69
N LEU A 25 -5.76 6.94 -6.69
CA LEU A 25 -5.55 6.61 -8.09
C LEU A 25 -4.07 6.31 -8.37
N ASP A 26 -3.18 7.21 -7.96
CA ASP A 26 -1.74 7.05 -8.19
C ASP A 26 -1.15 5.84 -7.46
N VAL A 27 -1.61 5.57 -6.23
CA VAL A 27 -1.18 4.40 -5.46
C VAL A 27 -1.69 3.11 -6.10
N CYS A 28 -2.96 3.06 -6.52
CA CYS A 28 -3.49 1.90 -7.25
C CYS A 28 -2.77 1.70 -8.59
N TYR A 29 -2.42 2.77 -9.29
CA TYR A 29 -1.68 2.69 -10.54
C TYR A 29 -0.26 2.11 -10.31
N ALA A 30 0.47 2.61 -9.32
CA ALA A 30 1.77 2.08 -8.91
C ALA A 30 1.67 0.60 -8.52
N ALA A 31 0.68 0.25 -7.71
CA ALA A 31 0.42 -1.11 -7.26
C ALA A 31 0.13 -2.06 -8.44
N LYS A 32 -0.69 -1.65 -9.41
CA LYS A 32 -0.95 -2.43 -10.61
C LYS A 32 0.33 -2.71 -11.40
N HIS A 33 1.13 -1.69 -11.66
CA HIS A 33 2.40 -1.83 -12.39
C HIS A 33 3.40 -2.71 -11.65
N GLU A 34 3.47 -2.60 -10.33
CA GLU A 34 4.27 -3.48 -9.48
C GLU A 34 3.81 -4.94 -9.60
N GLY A 35 2.50 -5.18 -9.55
CA GLY A 35 1.94 -6.52 -9.74
C GLY A 35 2.22 -7.12 -11.13
N GLU A 36 2.21 -6.29 -12.17
CA GLU A 36 2.55 -6.70 -13.54
C GLU A 36 4.04 -7.01 -13.70
N SER A 37 4.92 -6.19 -13.12
CA SER A 37 6.37 -6.41 -13.20
C SER A 37 6.78 -7.70 -12.46
N LEU A 38 6.19 -8.01 -11.31
CA LEU A 38 6.53 -9.20 -10.54
C LEU A 38 6.19 -10.52 -11.26
N LYS A 39 5.26 -10.51 -12.22
CA LYS A 39 4.92 -11.71 -13.01
C LYS A 39 6.12 -12.23 -13.80
N THR A 40 6.98 -11.34 -14.30
CA THR A 40 8.16 -11.74 -15.09
C THR A 40 9.29 -12.30 -14.23
N TYR A 41 9.26 -12.05 -12.92
CA TYR A 41 10.27 -12.54 -11.98
C TYR A 41 9.84 -13.81 -11.23
N ARG A 42 8.62 -14.30 -11.47
CA ARG A 42 8.06 -15.46 -10.78
C ARG A 42 8.97 -16.69 -10.90
N ASP A 43 9.37 -17.06 -12.11
CA ASP A 43 10.16 -18.28 -12.33
C ASP A 43 11.52 -18.23 -11.62
N GLN A 44 12.14 -17.04 -11.57
CA GLN A 44 13.39 -16.83 -10.83
C GLN A 44 13.17 -16.96 -9.32
N TYR A 45 12.11 -16.35 -8.81
CA TYR A 45 11.75 -16.42 -7.40
C TYR A 45 11.38 -17.84 -6.96
N ASP A 46 10.69 -18.60 -7.81
CA ASP A 46 10.34 -20.01 -7.57
C ASP A 46 11.59 -20.90 -7.54
N ALA A 47 12.60 -20.60 -8.36
CA ALA A 47 13.87 -21.30 -8.37
C ALA A 47 14.75 -20.96 -7.14
N GLU A 48 14.74 -19.70 -6.69
CA GLU A 48 15.51 -19.23 -5.53
C GLU A 48 14.88 -19.66 -4.20
N TYR A 49 13.55 -19.59 -4.12
CA TYR A 49 12.76 -20.03 -2.99
C TYR A 49 11.86 -21.19 -3.41
N PRO A 50 12.42 -22.40 -3.60
CA PRO A 50 11.65 -23.60 -3.94
C PRO A 50 10.66 -23.88 -2.82
N SER A 51 9.47 -23.31 -2.95
CA SER A 51 8.37 -23.43 -2.02
C SER A 51 7.72 -24.79 -2.26
N VAL A 52 7.71 -25.62 -1.22
CA VAL A 52 6.92 -26.87 -1.19
C VAL A 52 5.42 -26.61 -1.35
N SER A 53 4.98 -25.35 -1.22
CA SER A 53 3.58 -24.93 -1.22
C SER A 53 3.10 -24.32 -2.55
N GLY A 54 3.97 -24.01 -3.52
CA GLY A 54 3.55 -23.46 -4.82
C GLY A 54 2.80 -22.11 -4.74
N HIS A 55 2.94 -21.37 -3.64
CA HIS A 55 2.20 -20.13 -3.32
C HIS A 55 3.06 -18.86 -3.41
N THR A 56 4.14 -18.92 -4.17
CA THR A 56 5.18 -17.90 -4.28
C THR A 56 4.66 -16.57 -4.80
N THR A 57 3.83 -16.56 -5.85
CA THR A 57 3.30 -15.33 -6.44
C THR A 57 2.50 -14.49 -5.46
N CYS A 58 1.56 -15.10 -4.72
CA CYS A 58 0.74 -14.36 -3.76
C CYS A 58 1.58 -13.83 -2.59
N THR A 59 2.66 -14.54 -2.24
CA THR A 59 3.60 -14.13 -1.18
C THR A 59 4.47 -12.96 -1.63
N MET A 60 4.97 -12.97 -2.87
CA MET A 60 5.70 -11.84 -3.46
C MET A 60 4.82 -10.59 -3.52
N LEU A 61 3.58 -10.73 -4.02
CA LEU A 61 2.62 -9.62 -4.07
C LEU A 61 2.31 -9.07 -2.68
N ALA A 62 2.21 -9.93 -1.67
CA ALA A 62 2.02 -9.53 -0.27
C ALA A 62 3.20 -8.72 0.29
N ARG A 63 4.44 -9.06 -0.08
CA ARG A 63 5.64 -8.30 0.30
C ARG A 63 5.66 -6.92 -0.36
N SER A 64 5.49 -6.84 -1.68
CA SER A 64 5.44 -5.54 -2.38
C SER A 64 4.27 -4.67 -1.91
N PHE A 65 3.12 -5.27 -1.61
CA PHE A 65 1.99 -4.55 -1.00
C PHE A 65 2.35 -3.91 0.35
N ALA A 66 3.08 -4.63 1.21
CA ALA A 66 3.53 -4.10 2.49
C ALA A 66 4.54 -2.95 2.32
N ASP A 67 5.46 -3.06 1.35
CA ASP A 67 6.42 -2.00 1.04
C ASP A 67 5.74 -0.74 0.48
N ILE A 68 4.73 -0.88 -0.39
CA ILE A 68 3.89 0.26 -0.82
C ILE A 68 3.22 0.90 0.40
N GLY A 69 2.67 0.09 1.31
CA GLY A 69 2.06 0.57 2.54
C GLY A 69 3.03 1.36 3.42
N ASP A 70 4.27 0.89 3.57
CA ASP A 70 5.29 1.59 4.34
C ASP A 70 5.73 2.90 3.71
N ILE A 71 5.82 2.97 2.38
CA ILE A 71 6.10 4.24 1.67
C ILE A 71 5.00 5.26 1.96
N ILE A 72 3.72 4.87 1.80
CA ILE A 72 2.59 5.76 2.05
C ILE A 72 2.54 6.22 3.51
N ARG A 73 2.86 5.34 4.45
CA ARG A 73 2.86 5.64 5.88
C ARG A 73 4.11 6.37 6.37
N GLY A 74 5.13 6.54 5.53
CA GLY A 74 6.41 7.13 5.94
C GLY A 74 7.20 6.22 6.89
N ARG A 75 7.06 4.90 6.75
CA ARG A 75 7.73 3.85 7.53
C ARG A 75 8.81 3.11 6.75
N ASP A 76 8.94 3.38 5.45
CA ASP A 76 9.93 2.73 4.59
C ASP A 76 11.37 3.06 5.03
N LEU A 77 12.15 2.01 5.29
CA LEU A 77 13.53 2.06 5.77
C LEU A 77 14.55 2.03 4.62
N TYR A 78 14.10 1.86 3.36
CA TYR A 78 15.02 1.75 2.24
C TYR A 78 15.81 3.06 2.03
N LEU A 79 17.14 2.99 2.20
CA LEU A 79 18.03 4.14 2.07
C LEU A 79 18.51 4.36 0.62
N GLY A 80 18.55 3.29 -0.18
CA GLY A 80 18.94 3.30 -1.60
C GLY A 80 20.36 3.81 -1.87
N ASN A 81 20.68 3.95 -3.16
CA ASN A 81 21.86 4.67 -3.62
C ASN A 81 21.61 6.21 -3.63
N PRO A 82 22.63 7.07 -3.82
CA PRO A 82 22.46 8.53 -3.78
C PRO A 82 21.39 9.08 -4.74
N GLN A 83 21.22 8.48 -5.93
CA GLN A 83 20.22 8.91 -6.91
C GLN A 83 18.79 8.52 -6.49
N GLU A 84 18.64 7.35 -5.87
CA GLU A 84 17.38 6.88 -5.30
C GLU A 84 16.99 7.69 -4.07
N LYS A 85 17.97 8.09 -3.25
CA LYS A 85 17.75 8.97 -2.09
C LYS A 85 17.05 10.27 -2.48
N THR A 86 17.52 10.95 -3.53
CA THR A 86 16.88 12.21 -4.00
C THR A 86 15.44 11.99 -4.44
N LYS A 87 15.15 10.92 -5.19
CA LYS A 87 13.78 10.61 -5.64
C LYS A 87 12.86 10.26 -4.47
N ARG A 88 13.40 9.57 -3.46
CA ARG A 88 12.67 9.23 -2.24
C ARG A 88 12.35 10.47 -1.40
N GLU A 89 13.31 11.38 -1.24
CA GLU A 89 13.08 12.66 -0.56
C GLU A 89 12.01 13.49 -1.29
N GLN A 90 12.06 13.55 -2.62
CA GLN A 90 11.01 14.18 -3.43
C GLN A 90 9.63 13.53 -3.24
N LEU A 91 9.58 12.20 -3.21
CA LEU A 91 8.35 11.45 -2.98
C LEU A 91 7.77 11.75 -1.58
N GLU A 92 8.60 11.71 -0.54
CA GLU A 92 8.18 12.00 0.83
C GLU A 92 7.70 13.45 0.98
N ASP A 93 8.36 14.42 0.35
CA ASP A 93 7.92 15.81 0.32
C ASP A 93 6.56 15.97 -0.39
N ASN A 94 6.35 15.26 -1.50
CA ASN A 94 5.06 15.26 -2.20
C ASN A 94 3.96 14.63 -1.35
N LEU A 95 4.23 13.50 -0.70
CA LEU A 95 3.29 12.87 0.25
C LEU A 95 2.96 13.82 1.39
N ARG A 96 3.94 14.52 1.98
CA ARG A 96 3.68 15.54 3.02
C ARG A 96 2.75 16.65 2.53
N LYS A 97 2.96 17.15 1.32
CA LYS A 97 2.08 18.19 0.71
C LYS A 97 0.65 17.66 0.51
N ILE A 98 0.49 16.46 -0.03
CA ILE A 98 -0.80 15.82 -0.27
C ILE A 98 -1.53 15.57 1.06
N PHE A 99 -0.84 14.98 2.05
CA PHE A 99 -1.44 14.71 3.36
C PHE A 99 -1.76 15.98 4.14
N LYS A 100 -1.02 17.08 3.96
CA LYS A 100 -1.39 18.40 4.48
C LYS A 100 -2.74 18.88 3.91
N GLN A 101 -2.98 18.68 2.62
CA GLN A 101 -4.24 19.04 1.97
C GLN A 101 -5.39 18.14 2.47
N ILE A 102 -5.18 16.83 2.52
CA ILE A 102 -6.17 15.88 3.06
C ILE A 102 -6.49 16.22 4.51
N HIS A 103 -5.48 16.48 5.35
CA HIS A 103 -5.66 16.90 6.74
C HIS A 103 -6.52 18.16 6.82
N SER A 104 -6.20 19.17 6.01
CA SER A 104 -6.96 20.43 5.97
C SER A 104 -8.39 20.24 5.49
N ASP A 105 -8.67 19.27 4.63
CA ASP A 105 -10.02 18.95 4.15
C ASP A 105 -10.85 18.22 5.22
N VAL A 106 -10.29 17.17 5.83
CA VAL A 106 -11.02 16.32 6.78
C VAL A 106 -11.19 16.97 8.17
N THR A 107 -10.39 17.99 8.48
CA THR A 107 -10.47 18.73 9.76
C THR A 107 -11.28 20.03 9.68
N LYS A 108 -11.98 20.30 8.55
CA LYS A 108 -12.90 21.44 8.45
C LYS A 108 -14.04 21.29 9.45
N THR A 109 -14.34 22.37 10.18
CA THR A 109 -15.40 22.41 11.20
C THR A 109 -16.81 22.35 10.65
N SER A 110 -17.00 22.57 9.34
CA SER A 110 -18.30 22.57 8.68
C SER A 110 -18.87 21.16 8.41
N GLY A 111 -18.08 20.10 8.60
CA GLY A 111 -18.51 18.71 8.45
C GLY A 111 -19.07 18.11 9.75
N SER A 112 -19.93 17.09 9.64
CA SER A 112 -20.56 16.40 10.78
C SER A 112 -19.57 15.86 11.82
N ASN A 113 -18.34 15.55 11.41
CA ASN A 113 -17.29 14.99 12.26
C ASN A 113 -16.07 15.91 12.45
N GLY A 114 -16.14 17.19 12.06
CA GLY A 114 -14.98 18.08 12.02
C GLY A 114 -14.23 18.21 13.35
N LYS A 115 -14.95 18.40 14.47
CA LYS A 115 -14.36 18.49 15.82
C LYS A 115 -13.67 17.20 16.25
N THR A 116 -14.28 16.04 15.97
CA THR A 116 -13.69 14.73 16.29
C THR A 116 -12.40 14.48 15.51
N LEU A 117 -12.39 14.82 14.21
CA LEU A 117 -11.21 14.64 13.36
C LEU A 117 -10.10 15.64 13.70
N GLN A 118 -10.44 16.87 14.10
CA GLN A 118 -9.47 17.83 14.65
C GLN A 118 -8.78 17.28 15.90
N ALA A 119 -9.54 16.71 16.84
CA ALA A 119 -8.98 16.11 18.04
C ALA A 119 -8.11 14.89 17.72
N ARG A 120 -8.56 14.02 16.81
CA ARG A 120 -7.81 12.82 16.39
C ARG A 120 -6.45 13.17 15.77
N TYR A 121 -6.45 14.16 14.89
CA TYR A 121 -5.27 14.59 14.13
C TYR A 121 -4.58 15.84 14.72
N GLN A 122 -4.86 16.15 15.98
CA GLN A 122 -4.17 17.21 16.70
C GLN A 122 -2.69 16.83 16.85
N GLY A 123 -1.80 17.75 16.46
CA GLY A 123 -0.35 17.55 16.53
C GLY A 123 0.19 16.51 15.54
N ASP A 124 -0.59 16.10 14.53
CA ASP A 124 -0.16 15.09 13.55
C ASP A 124 0.80 15.66 12.50
N ALA A 125 0.81 16.99 12.30
CA ALA A 125 1.76 17.67 11.42
C ALA A 125 3.19 17.70 12.00
N PRO A 126 4.24 17.76 11.15
CA PRO A 126 4.21 17.86 9.69
C PRO A 126 4.26 16.51 8.96
N THR A 127 4.33 15.40 9.69
CA THR A 127 4.49 14.06 9.09
C THR A 127 3.16 13.38 8.76
N TYR A 128 2.10 13.73 9.47
CA TYR A 128 0.74 13.22 9.32
C TYR A 128 0.64 11.70 9.54
N TYR A 129 1.43 11.15 10.47
CA TYR A 129 1.51 9.70 10.67
C TYR A 129 0.16 9.07 10.99
N LYS A 130 -0.65 9.66 11.87
CA LYS A 130 -1.97 9.10 12.22
C LYS A 130 -2.90 9.13 11.01
N LEU A 131 -2.91 10.22 10.26
CA LEU A 131 -3.74 10.35 9.05
C LEU A 131 -3.28 9.38 7.95
N ARG A 132 -1.97 9.19 7.77
CA ARG A 132 -1.41 8.25 6.79
C ARG A 132 -1.77 6.80 7.12
N GLU A 133 -1.67 6.40 8.38
CA GLU A 133 -2.07 5.05 8.86
C GLU A 133 -3.56 4.79 8.61
N ASP A 134 -4.42 5.75 8.94
CA ASP A 134 -5.86 5.66 8.68
C ASP A 134 -6.19 5.60 7.19
N TRP A 135 -5.51 6.43 6.39
CA TRP A 135 -5.71 6.44 4.95
C TRP A 135 -5.32 5.09 4.35
N TRP A 136 -4.21 4.49 4.78
CA TRP A 136 -3.81 3.17 4.35
C TRP A 136 -4.86 2.13 4.77
N ALA A 137 -5.24 2.09 6.04
CA ALA A 137 -6.22 1.14 6.56
C ALA A 137 -7.56 1.19 5.79
N LEU A 138 -8.01 2.38 5.41
CA LEU A 138 -9.25 2.58 4.65
C LEU A 138 -9.15 2.14 3.19
N ASN A 139 -7.96 2.24 2.57
CA ASN A 139 -7.79 2.05 1.12
C ASN A 139 -7.05 0.75 0.75
N ARG A 140 -6.46 0.06 1.71
CA ARG A 140 -5.60 -1.12 1.50
C ARG A 140 -6.26 -2.22 0.67
N GLU A 141 -7.58 -2.42 0.80
CA GLU A 141 -8.33 -3.39 -0.03
C GLU A 141 -8.33 -3.03 -1.52
N LYS A 142 -8.47 -1.74 -1.84
CA LYS A 142 -8.42 -1.25 -3.23
C LYS A 142 -7.01 -1.37 -3.80
N VAL A 143 -6.00 -1.09 -2.98
CA VAL A 143 -4.59 -1.25 -3.36
C VAL A 143 -4.25 -2.73 -3.57
N TRP A 144 -4.74 -3.63 -2.71
CA TRP A 144 -4.61 -5.08 -2.87
C TRP A 144 -5.25 -5.55 -4.16
N SER A 145 -6.46 -5.07 -4.46
CA SER A 145 -7.12 -5.34 -5.73
C SER A 145 -6.26 -4.85 -6.91
N ALA A 146 -5.67 -3.67 -6.84
CA ALA A 146 -4.83 -3.17 -7.92
C ALA A 146 -3.57 -4.03 -8.15
N ILE A 147 -2.80 -4.35 -7.11
CA ILE A 147 -1.56 -5.14 -7.24
C ILE A 147 -1.82 -6.59 -7.68
N THR A 148 -2.97 -7.14 -7.31
CA THR A 148 -3.35 -8.48 -7.73
C THR A 148 -4.06 -8.53 -9.09
N CYS A 149 -4.20 -7.40 -9.78
CA CYS A 149 -4.91 -7.36 -11.06
C CYS A 149 -4.24 -8.29 -12.10
N ASN A 150 -5.02 -9.25 -12.61
CA ASN A 150 -4.56 -10.29 -13.52
C ASN A 150 -3.37 -11.10 -12.99
N ALA A 151 -3.19 -11.16 -11.66
CA ALA A 151 -2.23 -12.07 -11.07
C ALA A 151 -2.73 -13.49 -11.40
N GLY A 152 -2.03 -14.21 -12.29
CA GLY A 152 -2.25 -15.63 -12.55
C GLY A 152 -1.90 -16.53 -11.35
N GLY A 153 -2.14 -16.03 -10.14
CA GLY A 153 -1.90 -16.67 -8.85
C GLY A 153 -3.18 -17.27 -8.28
N GLY A 154 -2.99 -18.12 -7.27
CA GLY A 154 -4.04 -18.90 -6.62
C GLY A 154 -4.08 -18.66 -5.12
N LYS A 155 -3.68 -19.67 -4.35
CA LYS A 155 -3.76 -19.66 -2.88
C LYS A 155 -2.59 -18.88 -2.26
N TYR A 156 -2.88 -18.06 -1.26
CA TYR A 156 -1.91 -17.50 -0.34
C TYR A 156 -1.49 -18.60 0.64
N PHE A 157 -0.25 -18.55 1.12
CA PHE A 157 0.32 -19.65 1.91
C PHE A 157 -0.37 -19.90 3.26
N ARG A 158 -1.21 -18.96 3.71
CA ARG A 158 -2.07 -19.10 4.88
C ARG A 158 -3.53 -18.93 4.48
N ASN A 159 -4.38 -19.71 5.11
CA ASN A 159 -5.82 -19.50 5.08
C ASN A 159 -6.12 -18.31 5.99
N THR A 160 -6.44 -17.19 5.38
CA THR A 160 -6.66 -15.90 6.04
C THR A 160 -7.90 -15.19 5.53
N CYS A 161 -8.51 -15.73 4.48
CA CYS A 161 -9.82 -15.28 4.05
C CYS A 161 -10.84 -15.65 5.10
N ASP A 162 -11.89 -14.84 5.20
CA ASP A 162 -12.97 -14.89 6.18
C ASP A 162 -13.42 -16.30 6.60
N GLY A 163 -14.02 -16.40 7.79
CA GLY A 163 -14.47 -17.66 8.39
C GLY A 163 -14.17 -17.82 9.87
N GLY A 164 -13.63 -16.80 10.54
CA GLY A 164 -13.35 -16.81 11.99
C GLY A 164 -12.45 -17.97 12.39
N GLN A 165 -13.04 -19.02 12.97
CA GLN A 165 -12.33 -20.25 13.36
C GLN A 165 -11.94 -21.14 12.17
N ASN A 166 -12.59 -20.97 11.01
CA ASN A 166 -12.34 -21.75 9.80
C ASN A 166 -12.02 -20.82 8.62
N PRO A 167 -10.86 -20.15 8.65
CA PRO A 167 -10.47 -19.27 7.56
C PRO A 167 -10.28 -20.04 6.26
N THR A 168 -10.62 -19.41 5.15
CA THR A 168 -10.57 -19.98 3.81
C THR A 168 -9.31 -19.57 3.06
N GLU A 169 -9.00 -20.32 2.00
CA GLU A 169 -7.91 -20.00 1.09
C GLU A 169 -8.30 -18.85 0.16
N THR A 170 -7.31 -18.11 -0.35
CA THR A 170 -7.55 -17.22 -1.48
C THR A 170 -7.84 -18.02 -2.74
N GLN A 171 -8.63 -17.42 -3.62
CA GLN A 171 -8.88 -17.89 -4.97
C GLN A 171 -8.12 -17.03 -5.98
N ASN A 172 -8.33 -17.33 -7.26
CA ASN A 172 -7.79 -16.62 -8.43
C ASN A 172 -7.42 -15.16 -8.16
N ASN A 173 -6.25 -14.76 -8.63
CA ASN A 173 -5.67 -13.44 -8.35
C ASN A 173 -5.34 -13.22 -6.87
N CYS A 174 -5.05 -14.26 -6.08
CA CYS A 174 -4.63 -14.09 -4.68
C CYS A 174 -5.64 -13.29 -3.83
N ARG A 175 -6.95 -13.47 -4.06
CA ARG A 175 -8.01 -12.72 -3.37
C ARG A 175 -8.95 -13.61 -2.60
N CYS A 176 -9.48 -13.07 -1.51
CA CYS A 176 -10.64 -13.63 -0.84
C CYS A 176 -11.91 -13.36 -1.66
N ILE A 177 -12.91 -14.25 -1.55
CA ILE A 177 -14.19 -14.10 -2.28
C ILE A 177 -14.89 -12.79 -1.88
N ASN A 178 -14.81 -12.40 -0.62
CA ASN A 178 -15.35 -11.15 -0.09
C ASN A 178 -14.45 -9.92 -0.34
N PHE A 179 -13.39 -10.07 -1.16
CA PHE A 179 -12.42 -9.04 -1.51
C PHE A 179 -11.54 -8.51 -0.37
N SER A 180 -11.56 -9.16 0.80
CA SER A 180 -10.64 -8.81 1.88
C SER A 180 -9.17 -9.09 1.49
N VAL A 181 -8.26 -8.37 2.16
CA VAL A 181 -6.82 -8.58 1.98
C VAL A 181 -6.39 -9.82 2.79
N PRO A 182 -5.81 -10.86 2.16
CA PRO A 182 -5.42 -12.10 2.84
C PRO A 182 -4.11 -11.98 3.62
N THR A 183 -3.43 -10.84 3.59
CA THR A 183 -2.17 -10.63 4.28
C THR A 183 -2.28 -9.53 5.33
N TYR A 184 -1.42 -9.64 6.34
CA TYR A 184 -1.17 -8.63 7.37
C TYR A 184 0.30 -8.19 7.37
N PHE A 185 1.05 -8.47 6.29
CA PHE A 185 2.46 -8.04 6.18
C PHE A 185 2.61 -6.54 6.26
N ASP A 186 1.61 -5.77 5.79
CA ASP A 186 1.57 -4.33 5.98
C ASP A 186 1.44 -3.90 7.45
N TYR A 187 1.13 -4.79 8.38
CA TYR A 187 1.17 -4.53 9.82
C TYR A 187 2.37 -5.18 10.53
N VAL A 188 3.29 -5.78 9.78
CA VAL A 188 4.55 -6.32 10.30
C VAL A 188 5.68 -5.31 10.04
N PRO A 189 6.51 -4.95 11.04
CA PRO A 189 7.67 -4.09 10.84
C PRO A 189 8.56 -4.55 9.68
N GLN A 190 8.99 -3.63 8.81
CA GLN A 190 9.71 -3.95 7.56
C GLN A 190 10.91 -4.87 7.76
N TYR A 191 11.68 -4.67 8.82
CA TYR A 191 12.84 -5.50 9.13
C TYR A 191 12.53 -6.99 9.34
N LEU A 192 11.28 -7.33 9.69
CA LEU A 192 10.86 -8.70 10.01
C LEU A 192 10.19 -9.45 8.83
N ARG A 193 10.09 -8.82 7.64
CA ARG A 193 9.31 -9.35 6.49
C ARG A 193 10.12 -10.16 5.48
#